data_AF-A0A2W5FCI2-F1
#
_entry.id   AF-A0A2W5FCI2-F1
#
_cell.length_a   1.000
_cell.length_b   1.000
_cell.length_c   1.000
_cell.angle_alpha   90.00
_cell.angle_beta   90.00
_cell.angle_gamma   90.00
#
_symmetry.space_group_name_H-M   'P 1'
#
loop_
_entity.id
_entity.type
_entity.pdbx_description
1 polymer ?
#
loop_
_entity_poly.entity_id
_entity_poly.type
_entity_poly.pdbx_seq_one_letter_code
_entity_poly.pdbx_strand_id
1 'polypeptide(L)'
;MPSKEKQQSDPLRINILQAVGDIIKTEGYTGLFIRNIARKANTSGKMIYYHFGNLDNLIETYIKEKDYWRVFTQDMESEKMMDIVQDPKALIKKILRHHFEEFDKHEEMQKVIVWEISQYSDILRKEADLREAFGEIVFKGIDPIFANSDIDFRTVAAIITAGIYYLVLHGKVNGSLFCGRDFNLQEDKELLFKTINQMVDISFELAKTKKS
;
A
#
# COMPACT_ATOMS: atom_id res chain seq x y z
N MET A 1 23.04 -14.60 -23.53
CA MET A 1 22.42 -13.72 -22.53
C MET A 1 22.08 -14.56 -21.31
N PRO A 2 22.41 -14.14 -20.08
CA PRO A 2 22.02 -14.89 -18.88
C PRO A 2 20.49 -14.96 -18.74
N SER A 3 19.98 -16.04 -18.15
CA SER A 3 18.55 -16.23 -17.87
C SER A 3 18.04 -15.18 -16.88
N LYS A 4 16.73 -14.81 -16.96
CA LYS A 4 16.10 -13.82 -16.07
C LYS A 4 16.34 -14.11 -14.57
N GLU A 5 16.37 -15.38 -14.17
CA GLU A 5 16.65 -15.81 -12.79
C GLU A 5 18.09 -15.53 -12.34
N LYS A 6 19.09 -15.67 -13.23
CA LYS A 6 20.49 -15.29 -12.92
C LYS A 6 20.68 -13.79 -12.82
N GLN A 7 19.84 -13.00 -13.48
CA GLN A 7 19.88 -11.54 -13.45
C GLN A 7 19.21 -10.98 -12.18
N GLN A 8 18.19 -11.66 -11.65
CA GLN A 8 17.52 -11.30 -10.38
C GLN A 8 18.39 -11.56 -9.14
N SER A 9 19.28 -12.55 -9.20
CA SER A 9 20.19 -12.95 -8.11
C SER A 9 21.57 -12.25 -8.17
N ASP A 10 21.75 -11.29 -9.08
CA ASP A 10 22.98 -10.52 -9.19
C ASP A 10 23.19 -9.62 -7.95
N PRO A 11 24.27 -9.79 -7.18
CA PRO A 11 24.56 -8.98 -6.00
C PRO A 11 24.56 -7.47 -6.29
N LEU A 12 25.02 -7.05 -7.46
CA LEU A 12 25.03 -5.64 -7.82
C LEU A 12 23.62 -5.10 -8.07
N ARG A 13 22.75 -5.89 -8.71
CA ARG A 13 21.34 -5.51 -8.91
C ARG A 13 20.65 -5.31 -7.56
N ILE A 14 20.88 -6.21 -6.61
CA ILE A 14 20.34 -6.12 -5.25
C ILE A 14 20.86 -4.87 -4.54
N ASN A 15 22.17 -4.60 -4.61
CA ASN A 15 22.77 -3.40 -3.99
C ASN A 15 22.21 -2.10 -4.58
N ILE A 16 21.94 -2.06 -5.90
CA ILE A 16 21.31 -0.89 -6.54
C ILE A 16 19.89 -0.67 -5.99
N LEU A 17 19.11 -1.73 -5.83
CA LEU A 17 17.76 -1.64 -5.27
C LEU A 17 17.76 -1.23 -3.79
N GLN A 18 18.70 -1.76 -3.00
CA GLN A 18 18.90 -1.32 -1.62
C GLN A 18 19.24 0.18 -1.54
N ALA A 19 20.13 0.66 -2.42
CA ALA A 19 20.47 2.07 -2.48
C ALA A 19 19.28 2.97 -2.83
N VAL A 20 18.37 2.52 -3.69
CA VAL A 20 17.10 3.24 -3.97
C VAL A 20 16.26 3.35 -2.70
N GLY A 21 16.09 2.25 -1.98
CA GLY A 21 15.32 2.24 -0.73
C GLY A 21 15.89 3.15 0.34
N ASP A 22 17.21 3.12 0.52
CA ASP A 22 17.89 4.00 1.46
C ASP A 22 17.68 5.48 1.10
N ILE A 23 17.79 5.83 -0.20
CA ILE A 23 17.56 7.20 -0.67
C ILE A 23 16.10 7.61 -0.42
N ILE A 24 15.12 6.75 -0.71
CA ILE A 24 13.70 7.04 -0.43
C ILE A 24 13.47 7.30 1.05
N LYS A 25 14.09 6.51 1.94
CA LYS A 25 13.99 6.70 3.39
C LYS A 25 14.59 8.02 3.86
N THR A 26 15.80 8.35 3.41
CA THR A 26 16.57 9.49 3.95
C THR A 26 16.32 10.81 3.23
N GLU A 27 16.15 10.79 1.91
CA GLU A 27 16.04 11.98 1.05
C GLU A 27 14.66 12.10 0.39
N GLY A 28 13.82 11.05 0.46
CA GLY A 28 12.56 11.01 -0.27
C GLY A 28 12.74 10.83 -1.77
N TYR A 29 11.64 10.97 -2.51
CA TYR A 29 11.63 10.76 -3.96
C TYR A 29 12.46 11.80 -4.73
N THR A 30 12.63 13.00 -4.19
CA THR A 30 13.41 14.07 -4.81
C THR A 30 14.92 13.76 -4.83
N GLY A 31 15.39 12.78 -4.04
CA GLY A 31 16.78 12.32 -4.05
C GLY A 31 17.11 11.29 -5.14
N LEU A 32 16.11 10.78 -5.86
CA LEU A 32 16.24 9.67 -6.83
C LEU A 32 16.87 10.12 -8.15
N PHE A 33 18.18 10.36 -8.14
CA PHE A 33 18.98 10.58 -9.35
C PHE A 33 19.97 9.44 -9.56
N ILE A 34 20.23 9.07 -10.82
CA ILE A 34 21.22 8.04 -11.18
C ILE A 34 22.57 8.27 -10.52
N ARG A 35 23.04 9.53 -10.42
CA ARG A 35 24.29 9.87 -9.73
C ARG A 35 24.27 9.54 -8.23
N ASN A 36 23.13 9.75 -7.57
CA ASN A 36 22.98 9.51 -6.13
C ASN A 36 22.92 8.00 -5.88
N ILE A 37 22.13 7.28 -6.67
CA ILE A 37 22.00 5.82 -6.61
C ILE A 37 23.35 5.15 -6.90
N ALA A 38 24.07 5.58 -7.94
CA ALA A 38 25.37 5.01 -8.29
C ALA A 38 26.40 5.17 -7.16
N ARG A 39 26.45 6.38 -6.58
CA ARG A 39 27.32 6.67 -5.43
C ARG A 39 26.95 5.82 -4.21
N LYS A 40 25.66 5.71 -3.89
CA LYS A 40 25.17 4.94 -2.73
C LYS A 40 25.38 3.43 -2.90
N ALA A 41 25.19 2.90 -4.11
CA ALA A 41 25.42 1.50 -4.47
C ALA A 41 26.89 1.16 -4.79
N ASN A 42 27.82 2.12 -4.65
CA ASN A 42 29.23 1.98 -5.00
C ASN A 42 29.46 1.40 -6.41
N THR A 43 28.76 1.96 -7.41
CA THR A 43 28.81 1.52 -8.81
C THR A 43 28.81 2.71 -9.77
N SER A 44 28.72 2.44 -11.08
CA SER A 44 28.59 3.48 -12.11
C SER A 44 27.17 3.56 -12.66
N GLY A 45 26.77 4.75 -13.14
CA GLY A 45 25.48 4.93 -13.82
C GLY A 45 25.32 4.01 -15.04
N LYS A 46 26.43 3.64 -15.72
CA LYS A 46 26.43 2.67 -16.81
C LYS A 46 25.95 1.29 -16.35
N MET A 47 26.36 0.84 -15.16
CA MET A 47 25.89 -0.44 -14.61
C MET A 47 24.42 -0.38 -14.22
N ILE A 48 23.93 0.76 -13.71
CA ILE A 48 22.51 0.92 -13.44
C ILE A 48 21.69 0.79 -14.74
N TYR A 49 22.09 1.48 -15.81
CA TYR A 49 21.44 1.34 -17.10
C TYR A 49 21.57 -0.07 -17.69
N TYR A 50 22.69 -0.76 -17.46
CA TYR A 50 22.84 -2.15 -17.87
C TYR A 50 21.83 -3.09 -17.21
N HIS A 51 21.56 -2.92 -15.91
CA HIS A 51 20.63 -3.78 -15.17
C HIS A 51 19.15 -3.39 -15.33
N PHE A 52 18.85 -2.09 -15.46
CA PHE A 52 17.48 -1.58 -15.38
C PHE A 52 17.04 -0.81 -16.64
N GLY A 53 17.95 -0.51 -17.56
CA GLY A 53 17.67 0.23 -18.79
C GLY A 53 17.59 1.74 -18.57
N ASN A 54 16.72 2.19 -17.68
CA ASN A 54 16.54 3.60 -17.31
C ASN A 54 16.21 3.75 -15.81
N LEU A 55 16.13 4.99 -15.33
CA LEU A 55 15.82 5.30 -13.93
C LEU A 55 14.39 4.85 -13.56
N ASP A 56 13.43 5.08 -14.44
CA ASP A 56 12.02 4.80 -14.19
C ASP A 56 11.77 3.31 -13.96
N ASN A 57 12.34 2.45 -14.81
CA ASN A 57 12.30 1.00 -14.67
C ASN A 57 12.94 0.53 -13.36
N LEU A 58 14.02 1.17 -12.92
CA LEU A 58 14.65 0.86 -11.63
C LEU A 58 13.69 1.19 -10.48
N ILE A 59 13.10 2.39 -10.50
CA ILE A 59 12.14 2.83 -9.48
C ILE A 59 10.91 1.92 -9.48
N GLU A 60 10.33 1.64 -10.65
CA GLU A 60 9.18 0.74 -10.81
C GLU A 60 9.50 -0.65 -10.26
N THR A 61 10.69 -1.19 -10.57
CA THR A 61 11.15 -2.48 -10.04
C THR A 61 11.23 -2.45 -8.52
N TYR A 62 11.82 -1.40 -7.94
CA TYR A 62 11.96 -1.26 -6.50
C TYR A 62 10.59 -1.21 -5.81
N ILE A 63 9.69 -0.35 -6.30
CA ILE A 63 8.35 -0.19 -5.71
C ILE A 63 7.61 -1.52 -5.77
N LYS A 64 7.64 -2.23 -6.90
CA LYS A 64 7.00 -3.54 -7.04
C LYS A 64 7.55 -4.60 -6.08
N GLU A 65 8.84 -4.57 -5.75
CA GLU A 65 9.45 -5.49 -4.79
C GLU A 65 9.10 -5.14 -3.33
N LYS A 66 8.70 -3.89 -3.06
CA LYS A 66 8.32 -3.41 -1.72
C LYS A 66 6.83 -3.27 -1.49
N ASP A 67 6.04 -3.33 -2.54
CA ASP A 67 4.59 -3.18 -2.45
C ASP A 67 3.97 -4.39 -1.77
N TYR A 68 3.72 -4.25 -0.46
CA TYR A 68 3.10 -5.29 0.37
C TYR A 68 1.68 -5.65 -0.08
N TRP A 69 1.00 -4.76 -0.83
CA TRP A 69 -0.30 -5.08 -1.42
C TRP A 69 -0.19 -6.27 -2.36
N ARG A 70 0.91 -6.40 -3.10
CA ARG A 70 1.13 -7.55 -4.00
C ARG A 70 1.29 -8.86 -3.24
N VAL A 71 2.03 -8.87 -2.14
CA VAL A 71 2.17 -10.07 -1.29
C VAL A 71 0.81 -10.49 -0.76
N PHE A 72 0.06 -9.51 -0.22
CA PHE A 72 -1.29 -9.75 0.26
C PHE A 72 -2.24 -10.23 -0.86
N THR A 73 -2.14 -9.68 -2.07
CA THR A 73 -2.92 -10.15 -3.23
C THR A 73 -2.58 -11.60 -3.61
N GLN A 74 -1.31 -11.97 -3.62
CA GLN A 74 -0.86 -13.33 -3.96
C GLN A 74 -1.32 -14.33 -2.90
N ASP A 75 -1.23 -13.96 -1.62
CA ASP A 75 -1.72 -14.77 -0.52
C ASP A 75 -3.25 -14.97 -0.64
N MET A 76 -4.01 -13.91 -0.94
CA MET A 76 -5.45 -14.00 -1.17
C MET A 76 -5.86 -14.77 -2.44
N GLU A 77 -5.04 -14.72 -3.50
CA GLU A 77 -5.25 -15.52 -4.71
C GLU A 77 -4.95 -17.00 -4.48
N SER A 78 -3.97 -17.30 -3.61
CA SER A 78 -3.56 -18.67 -3.25
C SER A 78 -4.48 -19.32 -2.20
N GLU A 79 -5.03 -18.53 -1.28
CA GLU A 79 -6.03 -18.92 -0.29
C GLU A 79 -7.44 -18.48 -0.73
N LYS A 80 -8.06 -19.26 -1.63
CA LYS A 80 -9.52 -19.33 -1.80
C LYS A 80 -10.27 -17.98 -1.87
N MET A 81 -10.41 -17.46 -3.09
CA MET A 81 -11.55 -16.60 -3.45
C MET A 81 -12.93 -17.23 -3.11
N MET A 82 -13.00 -18.55 -2.84
CA MET A 82 -14.22 -19.27 -2.47
C MET A 82 -14.64 -19.13 -0.99
N ASP A 83 -13.73 -18.84 -0.05
CA ASP A 83 -14.10 -18.62 1.37
C ASP A 83 -14.49 -17.13 1.62
N ILE A 84 -14.11 -16.22 0.72
CA ILE A 84 -14.45 -14.78 0.71
C ILE A 84 -15.96 -14.52 0.76
N VAL A 85 -16.76 -15.44 0.21
CA VAL A 85 -18.22 -15.31 0.16
C VAL A 85 -18.88 -15.71 1.49
N GLN A 86 -18.22 -16.47 2.35
CA GLN A 86 -18.84 -17.00 3.58
C GLN A 86 -19.00 -15.93 4.67
N ASP A 87 -18.02 -15.02 4.83
CA ASP A 87 -18.15 -13.84 5.69
C ASP A 87 -17.45 -12.60 5.09
N PRO A 88 -18.13 -11.92 4.15
CA PRO A 88 -17.61 -10.71 3.50
C PRO A 88 -17.26 -9.59 4.49
N LYS A 89 -17.98 -9.53 5.61
CA LYS A 89 -17.81 -8.51 6.64
C LYS A 89 -16.52 -8.74 7.44
N ALA A 90 -16.26 -9.97 7.87
CA ALA A 90 -15.00 -10.32 8.54
C ALA A 90 -13.79 -10.12 7.63
N LEU A 91 -13.93 -10.42 6.34
CA LEU A 91 -12.87 -10.20 5.36
C LEU A 91 -12.45 -8.74 5.28
N ILE A 92 -13.40 -7.81 5.08
CA ILE A 92 -13.07 -6.38 4.96
C ILE A 92 -12.37 -5.87 6.22
N LYS A 93 -12.82 -6.29 7.41
CA LYS A 93 -12.15 -5.93 8.67
C LYS A 93 -10.71 -6.42 8.71
N LYS A 94 -10.45 -7.66 8.25
CA LYS A 94 -9.09 -8.22 8.15
C LYS A 94 -8.23 -7.42 7.17
N ILE A 95 -8.76 -7.08 5.99
CA ILE A 95 -8.06 -6.29 4.98
C ILE A 95 -7.68 -4.90 5.52
N LEU A 96 -8.62 -4.19 6.15
CA LEU A 96 -8.37 -2.84 6.66
C LEU A 96 -7.37 -2.83 7.83
N ARG A 97 -7.44 -3.82 8.72
CA ARG A 97 -6.44 -4.00 9.78
C ARG A 97 -5.06 -4.28 9.18
N HIS A 98 -4.96 -5.25 8.28
CA HIS A 98 -3.71 -5.60 7.63
C HIS A 98 -3.12 -4.40 6.88
N HIS A 99 -3.96 -3.64 6.17
CA HIS A 99 -3.54 -2.41 5.50
C HIS A 99 -2.84 -1.44 6.45
N PHE A 100 -3.45 -1.15 7.61
CA PHE A 100 -2.85 -0.26 8.61
C PHE A 100 -1.53 -0.85 9.14
N GLU A 101 -1.52 -2.12 9.55
CA GLU A 101 -0.37 -2.75 10.20
C GLU A 101 0.84 -2.81 9.27
N GLU A 102 0.63 -3.10 7.99
CA GLU A 102 1.70 -3.07 7.00
C GLU A 102 2.16 -1.65 6.72
N PHE A 103 1.22 -0.71 6.53
CA PHE A 103 1.59 0.67 6.25
C PHE A 103 2.35 1.32 7.41
N ASP A 104 1.98 1.03 8.67
CA ASP A 104 2.66 1.53 9.88
C ASP A 104 4.10 1.03 10.02
N LYS A 105 4.39 -0.19 9.57
CA LYS A 105 5.72 -0.80 9.67
C LYS A 105 6.64 -0.47 8.49
N HIS A 106 6.09 -0.16 7.32
CA HIS A 106 6.84 0.04 6.08
C HIS A 106 7.10 1.52 5.78
N GLU A 107 8.17 2.07 6.36
CA GLU A 107 8.56 3.48 6.18
C GLU A 107 8.77 3.84 4.70
N GLU A 108 9.32 2.95 3.88
CA GLU A 108 9.49 3.23 2.45
C GLU A 108 8.16 3.49 1.74
N MET A 109 7.15 2.69 2.06
CA MET A 109 5.82 2.85 1.46
C MET A 109 5.13 4.12 1.97
N GLN A 110 5.38 4.53 3.21
CA GLN A 110 4.93 5.83 3.71
C GLN A 110 5.49 6.97 2.85
N LYS A 111 6.78 6.94 2.52
CA LYS A 111 7.41 7.94 1.63
C LYS A 111 6.86 7.86 0.20
N VAL A 112 6.58 6.67 -0.32
CA VAL A 112 5.98 6.47 -1.65
C VAL A 112 4.57 7.05 -1.73
N ILE A 113 3.73 6.82 -0.72
CA ILE A 113 2.37 7.40 -0.68
C ILE A 113 2.43 8.93 -0.58
N VAL A 114 3.36 9.48 0.19
CA VAL A 114 3.60 10.94 0.22
C VAL A 114 4.01 11.45 -1.16
N TRP A 115 4.90 10.75 -1.87
CA TRP A 115 5.29 11.10 -3.24
C TRP A 115 4.08 11.12 -4.18
N GLU A 116 3.27 10.06 -4.16
CA GLU A 116 2.10 9.88 -5.03
C GLU A 116 1.15 11.08 -5.02
N ILE A 117 0.90 11.66 -3.85
CA ILE A 117 0.00 12.80 -3.69
C ILE A 117 0.69 14.17 -3.79
N SER A 118 2.03 14.21 -3.72
CA SER A 118 2.80 15.46 -3.76
C SER A 118 3.19 15.86 -5.19
N GLN A 119 3.41 14.87 -6.07
CA GLN A 119 3.82 15.12 -7.44
C GLN A 119 3.36 13.98 -8.34
N TYR A 120 2.86 14.33 -9.53
CA TYR A 120 2.53 13.35 -10.55
C TYR A 120 3.75 12.51 -10.96
N SER A 121 3.55 11.20 -11.06
CA SER A 121 4.52 10.21 -11.52
C SER A 121 3.79 9.11 -12.27
N ASP A 122 4.16 8.85 -13.52
CA ASP A 122 3.54 7.78 -14.32
C ASP A 122 3.70 6.40 -13.67
N ILE A 123 4.85 6.17 -13.00
CA ILE A 123 5.14 4.94 -12.27
C ILE A 123 4.15 4.77 -11.12
N LEU A 124 3.96 5.82 -10.30
CA LEU A 124 3.06 5.75 -9.16
C LEU A 124 1.60 5.68 -9.59
N ARG A 125 1.24 6.35 -10.68
CA ARG A 125 -0.11 6.22 -11.24
C ARG A 125 -0.42 4.77 -11.60
N LYS A 126 0.50 4.10 -12.28
CA LYS A 126 0.36 2.69 -12.64
C LYS A 126 0.25 1.78 -11.42
N GLU A 127 1.05 2.01 -10.38
CA GLU A 127 0.97 1.22 -9.15
C GLU A 127 -0.33 1.50 -8.37
N ALA A 128 -0.84 2.74 -8.38
CA ALA A 128 -2.15 3.07 -7.82
C ALA A 128 -3.29 2.36 -8.56
N ASP A 129 -3.26 2.32 -9.89
CA ASP A 129 -4.25 1.59 -10.70
C ASP A 129 -4.22 0.08 -10.40
N LEU A 130 -3.05 -0.51 -10.10
CA LEU A 130 -2.94 -1.91 -9.67
C LEU A 130 -3.57 -2.14 -8.29
N ARG A 131 -3.38 -1.22 -7.34
CA ARG A 131 -4.03 -1.31 -6.02
C ARG A 131 -5.55 -1.17 -6.14
N GLU A 132 -6.04 -0.30 -7.01
CA GLU A 132 -7.48 -0.17 -7.27
C GLU A 132 -8.06 -1.43 -7.91
N ALA A 133 -7.34 -2.06 -8.85
CA ALA A 133 -7.76 -3.32 -9.45
C ALA A 133 -7.90 -4.45 -8.42
N PHE A 134 -7.05 -4.48 -7.38
CA PHE A 134 -7.22 -5.38 -6.25
C PHE A 134 -8.46 -5.05 -5.42
N GLY A 135 -8.67 -3.77 -5.11
CA GLY A 135 -9.90 -3.31 -4.45
C GLY A 135 -11.15 -3.76 -5.19
N GLU A 136 -11.15 -3.66 -6.52
CA GLU A 136 -12.26 -4.10 -7.38
C GLU A 136 -12.54 -5.61 -7.26
N ILE A 137 -11.51 -6.46 -7.12
CA ILE A 137 -11.71 -7.90 -6.88
C ILE A 137 -12.48 -8.13 -5.57
N VAL A 138 -12.11 -7.42 -4.51
CA VAL A 138 -12.80 -7.48 -3.22
C VAL A 138 -14.22 -6.95 -3.36
N PHE A 139 -14.40 -5.76 -3.93
CA PHE A 139 -15.71 -5.11 -4.03
C PHE A 139 -16.71 -5.88 -4.89
N LYS A 140 -16.28 -6.64 -5.90
CA LYS A 140 -17.18 -7.56 -6.63
C LYS A 140 -17.92 -8.56 -5.72
N GLY A 141 -17.29 -8.99 -4.63
CA GLY A 141 -17.93 -9.84 -3.62
C GLY A 141 -18.81 -9.09 -2.63
N ILE A 142 -18.63 -7.78 -2.50
CA ILE A 142 -19.31 -6.92 -1.51
C ILE A 142 -20.52 -6.19 -2.11
N ASP A 143 -20.37 -5.66 -3.33
CA ASP A 143 -21.39 -4.83 -3.99
C ASP A 143 -22.80 -5.46 -4.00
N PRO A 144 -22.97 -6.78 -4.24
CA PRO A 144 -24.31 -7.40 -4.22
C PRO A 144 -25.04 -7.27 -2.88
N ILE A 145 -24.30 -7.17 -1.77
CA ILE A 145 -24.85 -7.01 -0.41
C ILE A 145 -25.47 -5.62 -0.24
N PHE A 146 -24.89 -4.62 -0.90
CA PHE A 146 -25.27 -3.22 -0.77
C PHE A 146 -26.18 -2.73 -1.90
N ALA A 147 -26.39 -3.53 -2.95
CA ALA A 147 -27.11 -3.16 -4.18
C ALA A 147 -28.53 -2.57 -3.96
N ASN A 148 -29.22 -2.97 -2.88
CA ASN A 148 -30.56 -2.49 -2.55
C ASN A 148 -30.60 -1.54 -1.34
N SER A 149 -29.47 -0.97 -0.96
CA SER A 149 -29.34 -0.04 0.16
C SER A 149 -29.06 1.39 -0.30
N ASP A 150 -29.12 2.35 0.62
CA ASP A 150 -28.60 3.72 0.43
C ASP A 150 -27.11 3.86 0.76
N ILE A 151 -26.46 2.76 1.14
CA ILE A 151 -25.08 2.77 1.60
C ILE A 151 -24.16 2.49 0.42
N ASP A 152 -23.40 3.51 0.02
CA ASP A 152 -22.24 3.34 -0.84
C ASP A 152 -21.04 2.87 -0.02
N PHE A 153 -20.89 1.55 0.08
CA PHE A 153 -19.81 0.96 0.86
C PHE A 153 -18.41 1.25 0.28
N ARG A 154 -18.28 1.44 -1.03
CA ARG A 154 -17.00 1.80 -1.65
C ARG A 154 -16.54 3.17 -1.15
N THR A 155 -17.45 4.14 -1.05
CA THR A 155 -17.16 5.45 -0.45
C THR A 155 -16.82 5.35 1.04
N VAL A 156 -17.52 4.50 1.80
CA VAL A 156 -17.16 4.24 3.22
C VAL A 156 -15.74 3.69 3.33
N ALA A 157 -15.40 2.69 2.52
CA ALA A 157 -14.07 2.09 2.50
C ALA A 157 -12.99 3.12 2.10
N ALA A 158 -13.27 3.99 1.11
CA ALA A 158 -12.35 5.05 0.70
C ALA A 158 -12.03 6.03 1.85
N ILE A 159 -13.04 6.43 2.63
CA ILE A 159 -12.84 7.31 3.80
C ILE A 159 -11.98 6.60 4.86
N ILE A 160 -12.24 5.33 5.15
CA ILE A 160 -11.45 4.57 6.13
C ILE A 160 -10.00 4.43 5.67
N THR A 161 -9.78 4.05 4.41
CA THR A 161 -8.44 3.91 3.81
C THR A 161 -7.68 5.25 3.83
N ALA A 162 -8.31 6.35 3.43
CA ALA A 162 -7.72 7.68 3.52
C ALA A 162 -7.37 8.07 4.97
N GLY A 163 -8.24 7.72 5.92
CA GLY A 163 -8.01 7.89 7.35
C GLY A 163 -6.78 7.10 7.82
N ILE A 164 -6.66 5.82 7.46
CA ILE A 164 -5.49 5.00 7.78
C ILE A 164 -4.21 5.66 7.27
N TYR A 165 -4.18 6.07 5.99
CA TYR A 165 -3.01 6.73 5.41
C TYR A 165 -2.62 7.97 6.21
N TYR A 166 -3.58 8.88 6.43
CA TYR A 166 -3.29 10.13 7.12
C TYR A 166 -2.86 9.91 8.57
N LEU A 167 -3.55 9.04 9.32
CA LEU A 167 -3.26 8.81 10.74
C LEU A 167 -1.87 8.22 10.96
N VAL A 168 -1.47 7.26 10.12
CA VAL A 168 -0.11 6.69 10.16
C VAL A 168 0.91 7.76 9.79
N LEU A 169 0.73 8.47 8.67
CA LEU A 169 1.67 9.50 8.22
C LEU A 169 1.83 10.63 9.24
N HIS A 170 0.72 11.11 9.82
CA HIS A 170 0.73 12.12 10.86
C HIS A 170 1.48 11.63 12.11
N GLY A 171 1.18 10.40 12.56
CA GLY A 171 1.85 9.78 13.71
C GLY A 171 3.36 9.65 13.51
N LYS A 172 3.82 9.23 12.32
CA LYS A 172 5.26 9.04 12.04
C LYS A 172 6.02 10.34 11.80
N VAL A 173 5.40 11.31 11.12
CA VAL A 173 6.10 12.52 10.67
C VAL A 173 5.97 13.67 11.66
N ASN A 174 4.75 13.92 12.16
CA ASN A 174 4.50 15.01 13.12
C ASN A 174 4.63 14.50 14.56
N GLY A 175 4.03 13.34 14.86
CA GLY A 175 4.10 12.70 16.17
C GLY A 175 3.26 13.35 17.27
N SER A 176 2.51 14.41 16.96
CA SER A 176 1.55 14.99 17.90
C SER A 176 0.23 14.24 17.93
N LEU A 177 -0.60 14.56 18.94
CA LEU A 177 -1.94 14.03 19.06
C LEU A 177 -2.81 14.46 17.86
N PHE A 178 -3.55 13.52 17.30
CA PHE A 178 -4.61 13.80 16.33
C PHE A 178 -5.95 13.43 16.95
N CYS A 179 -6.86 14.40 17.06
CA CYS A 179 -8.12 14.26 17.80
C CYS A 179 -7.92 13.73 19.24
N GLY A 180 -6.82 14.09 19.89
CA GLY A 180 -6.50 13.65 21.26
C GLY A 180 -5.92 12.23 21.36
N ARG A 181 -5.46 11.65 20.26
CA ARG A 181 -4.92 10.28 20.17
C ARG A 181 -3.51 10.27 19.59
N ASP A 182 -2.64 9.41 20.10
CA ASP A 182 -1.32 9.13 19.53
C ASP A 182 -1.32 7.76 18.85
N PHE A 183 -1.39 7.77 17.51
CA PHE A 183 -1.44 6.56 16.71
C PHE A 183 -0.11 5.81 16.59
N ASN A 184 0.93 6.22 17.33
CA ASN A 184 2.10 5.37 17.56
C ASN A 184 1.90 4.39 18.73
N LEU A 185 0.98 4.69 19.65
CA LEU A 185 0.70 3.86 20.83
C LEU A 185 -0.21 2.69 20.47
N GLN A 186 0.11 1.49 20.97
CA GLN A 186 -0.67 0.29 20.70
C GLN A 186 -2.13 0.41 21.18
N GLU A 187 -2.36 1.07 22.31
CA GLU A 187 -3.69 1.26 22.88
C GLU A 187 -4.61 2.08 21.94
N ASP A 188 -4.09 3.18 21.40
CA ASP A 188 -4.83 4.02 20.46
C ASP A 188 -4.99 3.37 19.08
N LYS A 189 -4.03 2.53 18.65
CA LYS A 189 -4.18 1.67 17.46
C LYS A 189 -5.32 0.66 17.63
N GLU A 190 -5.42 -0.02 18.78
CA GLU A 190 -6.53 -0.96 19.02
C GLU A 190 -7.89 -0.25 19.11
N LEU A 191 -7.94 0.97 19.64
CA LEU A 191 -9.15 1.78 19.59
C LEU A 191 -9.54 2.13 18.15
N LEU A 192 -8.58 2.50 17.30
CA LEU A 192 -8.83 2.74 15.87
C LEU A 192 -9.43 1.48 15.21
N PHE A 193 -8.83 0.30 15.42
CA PHE A 193 -9.33 -0.93 14.83
C PHE A 193 -10.73 -1.30 15.31
N LYS A 194 -11.02 -1.09 16.60
CA LYS A 194 -12.36 -1.25 17.14
C LYS A 194 -13.35 -0.31 16.43
N THR A 195 -13.00 0.95 16.24
CA THR A 195 -13.85 1.93 15.55
C THR A 195 -14.06 1.59 14.08
N ILE A 196 -13.01 1.20 13.36
CA ILE A 196 -13.11 0.73 11.96
C ILE A 196 -14.06 -0.48 11.87
N ASN A 197 -13.92 -1.45 12.77
CA ASN A 197 -14.81 -2.61 12.81
C ASN A 197 -16.26 -2.21 13.04
N GLN A 198 -16.52 -1.24 13.92
CA GLN A 198 -17.86 -0.70 14.16
C GLN A 198 -18.43 0.01 12.93
N MET A 199 -17.63 0.82 12.21
CA MET A 199 -18.06 1.48 10.98
C MET A 199 -18.46 0.47 9.90
N VAL A 200 -17.67 -0.59 9.74
CA VAL A 200 -18.00 -1.71 8.84
C VAL A 200 -19.28 -2.41 9.31
N ASP A 201 -19.40 -2.77 10.59
CA ASP A 201 -20.61 -3.41 11.13
C ASP A 201 -21.86 -2.57 10.88
N ILE A 202 -21.83 -1.28 11.23
CA ILE A 202 -22.94 -0.35 11.03
C ILE A 202 -23.34 -0.29 9.55
N SER A 203 -22.36 -0.21 8.64
CA SER A 203 -22.63 -0.17 7.20
C SER A 203 -23.39 -1.42 6.73
N PHE A 204 -22.96 -2.60 7.17
CA PHE A 204 -23.63 -3.87 6.85
C PHE A 204 -25.02 -3.99 7.49
N GLU A 205 -25.22 -3.48 8.71
CA GLU A 205 -26.54 -3.48 9.34
C GLU A 205 -27.51 -2.51 8.65
N LEU A 206 -27.05 -1.32 8.28
CA LEU A 206 -27.85 -0.35 7.50
C LEU A 206 -28.18 -0.88 6.10
N ALA A 207 -27.33 -1.72 5.50
CA ALA A 207 -27.64 -2.36 4.23
C ALA A 207 -28.84 -3.33 4.30
N LYS A 208 -29.11 -3.90 5.49
CA LYS A 208 -30.26 -4.81 5.71
C LYS A 208 -31.57 -4.03 5.86
N THR A 209 -31.53 -2.79 6.30
CA THR A 209 -32.72 -1.94 6.40
C THR A 209 -33.09 -1.47 4.98
N LYS A 210 -34.15 -2.04 4.40
CA LYS A 210 -34.57 -1.73 3.03
C LYS A 210 -34.81 -0.23 2.83
N LYS A 211 -34.45 0.28 1.65
CA LYS A 211 -35.01 1.52 1.09
C LYS A 211 -36.54 1.49 1.23
N SER A 212 -37.09 2.41 2.03
CA SER A 212 -38.53 2.70 2.02
C SER A 212 -38.92 3.49 0.78
#